data_AF-A0A4V3M3B9-F1
#
_entry.id   AF-A0A4V3M3B9-F1
#
_cell.length_a   1.000
_cell.length_b   1.000
_cell.length_c   1.000
_cell.angle_alpha   90.00
_cell.angle_beta   90.00
_cell.angle_gamma   90.00
#
_symmetry.space_group_name_H-M   'P 1'
#
loop_
_entity.id
_entity.type
_entity.pdbx_description
1 polymer ?
#
loop_
_entity_poly.entity_id
_entity_poly.type
_entity_poly.pdbx_seq_one_letter_code
_entity_poly.pdbx_strand_id
1 'polypeptide(L)' 'GETILPLDEISDLQALVLAVPHNVYLTSERARLFQMIKQGGTLFDIKSAIKPNEIPDNLKYWSL' A
#
# COMPACT_ATOMS: atom_id res chain seq x y z
N GLY A 1 -13.06 -16.19 14.25
CA GLY A 1 -12.17 -16.57 13.15
C GLY A 1 -11.74 -15.33 12.42
N GLU A 2 -10.60 -15.35 11.75
CA GLU A 2 -10.17 -14.21 10.93
C GLU A 2 -10.84 -14.29 9.55
N THR A 3 -11.21 -13.12 9.01
CA THR A 3 -11.77 -13.00 7.66
C THR A 3 -10.64 -12.70 6.70
N ILE A 4 -10.48 -13.55 5.68
CA ILE A 4 -9.58 -13.30 4.56
C ILE A 4 -10.40 -12.66 3.45
N LEU A 5 -10.01 -11.46 3.03
CA LEU A 5 -10.63 -10.75 1.92
C LEU A 5 -9.75 -10.89 0.67
N PRO A 6 -10.34 -11.01 -0.52
CA PRO A 6 -9.64 -10.69 -1.77
C PRO A 6 -9.05 -9.29 -1.68
N LEU A 7 -7.94 -9.03 -2.37
CA LEU A 7 -7.32 -7.69 -2.39
C LEU A 7 -8.34 -6.62 -2.89
N ASP A 8 -9.26 -7.07 -3.75
CA ASP A 8 -10.64 -6.64 -3.99
C ASP A 8 -11.32 -5.79 -2.98
N GLU A 9 -11.50 -6.54 -1.90
CA GLU A 9 -12.42 -6.35 -0.79
C GLU A 9 -11.99 -5.19 0.09
N ILE A 10 -10.71 -4.83 -0.01
CA ILE A 10 -10.01 -4.08 1.01
C ILE A 10 -10.01 -2.61 0.63
N SER A 11 -10.59 -1.78 1.49
CA SER A 11 -10.62 -0.33 1.34
C SER A 11 -10.50 0.36 2.70
N ASP A 12 -10.42 1.68 2.67
CA ASP A 12 -10.45 2.55 3.86
C ASP A 12 -9.38 2.25 4.91
N LEU A 13 -8.23 1.72 4.49
CA LEU A 13 -7.12 1.42 5.36
C LEU A 13 -6.51 2.71 5.93
N GLN A 14 -6.32 2.73 7.25
CA GLN A 14 -5.53 3.79 7.89
C GLN A 14 -4.04 3.66 7.58
N ALA A 15 -3.59 2.42 7.38
CA ALA A 15 -2.22 2.09 7.04
C ALA A 15 -2.16 0.80 6.20
N LEU A 16 -1.18 0.73 5.30
CA LEU A 16 -0.79 -0.48 4.57
C LEU A 16 0.68 -0.75 4.83
N VAL A 17 1.01 -2.01 5.16
CA VAL A 17 2.40 -2.44 5.35
C VAL A 17 2.82 -3.32 4.20
N LEU A 18 3.70 -2.81 3.33
CA LEU A 18 4.34 -3.60 2.29
C LEU A 18 5.57 -4.30 2.89
N ALA A 19 5.33 -5.44 3.54
CA ALA A 19 6.39 -6.20 4.19
C ALA A 19 7.32 -6.91 3.18
N VAL A 20 6.75 -7.42 2.09
CA VAL A 20 7.48 -8.10 1.00
C VAL A 20 7.04 -7.52 -0.34
N PRO A 21 7.96 -6.92 -1.12
CA PRO A 21 7.63 -6.26 -2.38
C PRO A 21 7.55 -7.27 -3.53
N HIS A 22 6.55 -8.16 -3.49
CA HIS A 22 6.32 -9.10 -4.59
C HIS A 22 6.08 -8.36 -5.92
N ASN A 23 6.54 -8.93 -7.03
CA ASN A 23 6.49 -8.28 -8.35
C ASN A 23 5.07 -7.83 -8.73
N VAL A 24 4.04 -8.60 -8.38
CA VAL A 24 2.63 -8.26 -8.64
C VAL A 24 2.19 -6.96 -7.97
N TYR A 25 2.66 -6.70 -6.74
CA TYR A 25 2.40 -5.47 -5.98
C TYR A 25 3.13 -4.26 -6.56
N LEU A 26 4.32 -4.48 -7.12
CA LEU A 26 5.09 -3.43 -7.76
C LEU A 26 4.64 -3.17 -9.20
N THR A 27 3.87 -4.05 -9.82
CA THR A 27 3.48 -3.92 -11.24
C THR A 27 1.97 -3.75 -11.38
N SER A 28 1.24 -4.85 -11.58
CA SER A 28 -0.19 -4.82 -11.90
C SER A 28 -1.06 -4.24 -10.78
N GLU A 29 -0.70 -4.46 -9.52
CA GLU A 29 -1.53 -4.08 -8.36
C GLU A 29 -1.10 -2.77 -7.69
N ARG A 30 -0.07 -2.08 -8.21
CA ARG A 30 0.53 -0.92 -7.53
C ARG A 30 -0.49 0.17 -7.23
N ALA A 31 -1.26 0.56 -8.25
CA ALA A 31 -2.29 1.59 -8.11
C ALA A 31 -3.36 1.19 -7.09
N ARG A 32 -3.72 -0.11 -7.06
CA ARG A 32 -4.71 -0.65 -6.12
C ARG A 32 -4.23 -0.52 -4.68
N LEU A 33 -2.97 -0.86 -4.39
CA LEU A 33 -2.40 -0.71 -3.04
C LEU A 33 -2.56 0.72 -2.50
N PHE A 34 -2.40 1.73 -3.35
CA PHE A 34 -2.62 3.12 -2.95
C PHE A 34 -4.10 3.46 -2.76
N GLN A 35 -4.97 2.95 -3.63
CA GLN A 35 -6.43 3.17 -3.55
C GLN A 35 -7.07 2.54 -2.31
N MET A 36 -6.48 1.46 -1.78
CA MET A 36 -6.94 0.82 -0.54
C MET A 36 -6.74 1.71 0.69
N ILE A 37 -5.81 2.69 0.61
CA ILE A 37 -5.45 3.56 1.73
C ILE A 37 -6.32 4.81 1.68
N LYS A 38 -7.00 5.11 2.79
CA LYS A 38 -7.82 6.32 2.87
C LYS A 38 -6.97 7.59 2.84
N GLN A 39 -7.59 8.73 2.53
CA GLN A 39 -6.91 10.03 2.54
C GLN A 39 -6.20 10.30 3.88
N GLY A 40 -4.94 10.73 3.80
CA GLY A 40 -4.08 10.98 4.96
C GLY A 40 -3.57 9.71 5.68
N GLY A 41 -3.90 8.52 5.17
CA GLY A 41 -3.35 7.24 5.63
C GLY A 41 -1.89 7.03 5.22
N THR A 42 -1.27 5.99 5.75
CA THR A 42 0.18 5.77 5.62
C THR A 42 0.52 4.48 4.87
N LEU A 43 1.39 4.59 3.87
CA LEU A 43 2.11 3.44 3.33
C LEU A 43 3.42 3.25 4.10
N PHE A 44 3.60 2.07 4.68
CA PHE A 44 4.88 1.61 5.24
C PHE A 44 5.54 0.67 4.24
N ASP A 45 6.55 1.17 3.54
CA ASP A 45 7.37 0.37 2.64
C ASP A 45 8.63 -0.13 3.36
N ILE A 46 8.55 -1.34 3.90
CA ILE A 46 9.60 -1.90 4.77
C ILE A 46 10.89 -2.16 4.00
N LYS A 47 10.82 -2.35 2.67
CA LYS A 47 11.98 -2.68 1.85
C LYS A 47 12.45 -1.50 1.00
N SER A 48 11.80 -0.34 1.13
CA SER A 48 12.11 0.87 0.36
C SER A 48 12.11 0.59 -1.14
N ALA A 49 11.15 -0.23 -1.58
CA ALA A 49 11.00 -0.74 -2.94
C ALA A 49 10.27 0.25 -3.87
N ILE A 50 9.55 1.22 -3.33
CA ILE A 50 8.80 2.25 -4.05
C ILE A 50 9.54 3.58 -3.88
N LYS A 51 9.68 4.37 -4.94
CA LYS A 51 10.34 5.67 -4.85
C LYS A 51 9.39 6.70 -4.21
N PRO A 52 9.88 7.62 -3.36
CA PRO A 52 9.03 8.63 -2.73
C PRO A 52 8.21 9.47 -3.72
N ASN A 53 8.75 9.73 -4.92
CA ASN A 53 8.07 10.51 -5.96
C ASN A 53 7.02 9.70 -6.75
N GLU A 54 6.88 8.41 -6.48
CA GLU A 54 5.80 7.56 -7.03
C GLU A 54 4.60 7.49 -6.07
N ILE A 55 4.71 8.06 -4.85
CA ILE A 55 3.65 8.04 -3.85
C ILE A 55 2.66 9.19 -4.10
N PRO A 56 1.35 8.93 -4.11
CA PRO A 56 0.34 9.99 -4.19
C PRO A 56 0.44 11.00 -3.04
N ASP A 57 0.31 12.29 -3.34
CA ASP A 57 0.43 13.40 -2.37
C ASP A 57 -0.56 13.31 -1.19
N ASN A 58 -1.69 12.62 -1.39
CA ASN A 58 -2.70 12.42 -0.36
C ASN A 58 -2.36 11.32 0.66
N LEU A 59 -1.23 10.62 0.48
CA LEU A 59 -0.77 9.57 1.36
C LEU A 59 0.49 10.02 2.13
N LYS A 60 0.60 9.53 3.36
CA LYS A 60 1.86 9.59 4.11
C LYS A 60 2.73 8.43 3.68
N TYR A 61 4.03 8.67 3.58
CA TYR A 61 5.01 7.65 3.21
C TYR A 61 6.05 7.50 4.31
N TRP A 62 6.38 6.25 4.63
CA TRP A 62 7.51 5.90 5.47
C TRP A 62 8.22 4.69 4.87
N SER A 63 9.55 4.71 4.88
CA SER A 63 10.39 3.59 4.49
C SER A 63 11.63 3.52 5.36
N LEU A 64 12.29 2.35 5.38
CA LEU A 64 13.61 2.17 5.99
C LEU A 64 14.72 2.90 5.22
#